data_AF-A0A497QL77-F1
#
_entry.id   AF-A0A497QL77-F1
#
_cell.length_a   1.000
_cell.length_b   1.000
_cell.length_c   1.000
_cell.angle_alpha   90.00
_cell.angle_beta   90.00
_cell.angle_gamma   90.00
#
_symmetry.space_group_name_H-M   'P 1'
#
loop_
_entity.id
_entity.type
_entity.pdbx_description
1 polymer ?
#
loop_
_entity_poly.entity_id
_entity_poly.type
_entity_poly.pdbx_seq_one_letter_code
_entity_poly.pdbx_strand_id
1 'polypeptide(L)'
;MDERILEKLYQPFELRERRGVGNKTFKYVPSEDIVDRMNKVFQGSWSTEVRTVDVIEDQVLMCVRVYINDGSREYWHDGYASHPLARYTSGPNNGKIIDVGNSYKSAMSKAIKTAVSKWGVALYLEEDTNQPLSMNVPLATPVVQPVDNTSAPDVPVVPNQNTVSTPNVSGPPIEGPPVNSPPVNTGPPVINQPPVNDPGKPSQFQPPVFTVENTEVPVSKAETFDIPDSGNGNSENLTSVQKVAIETLMSMNNLTFEDVLQQALNRSDNLPATLDDVSYLDAVTIIQYGNNLRQI
;
A
#
# COMPACT_ATOMS: atom_id res chain seq x y z
N MET A 1 -20.89 -8.78 21.16
CA MET A 1 -19.58 -9.39 21.38
C MET A 1 -19.58 -9.91 22.80
N ASP A 2 -19.06 -11.11 23.06
CA ASP A 2 -18.95 -11.69 24.42
C ASP A 2 -18.08 -10.78 25.32
N GLU A 3 -18.45 -10.62 26.58
CA GLU A 3 -17.73 -9.82 27.58
C GLU A 3 -16.27 -10.29 27.73
N ARG A 4 -16.03 -11.60 27.66
CA ARG A 4 -14.69 -12.20 27.74
C ARG A 4 -13.78 -11.80 26.57
N ILE A 5 -14.38 -11.52 25.40
CA ILE A 5 -13.64 -11.04 24.23
C ILE A 5 -13.26 -9.58 24.43
N LEU A 6 -14.22 -8.76 24.89
CA LEU A 6 -13.98 -7.35 25.19
C LEU A 6 -12.85 -7.20 26.22
N GLU A 7 -12.89 -7.94 27.32
CA GLU A 7 -11.85 -7.88 28.36
C GLU A 7 -10.43 -8.11 27.78
N LYS A 8 -10.27 -9.05 26.84
CA LYS A 8 -8.98 -9.28 26.16
C LYS A 8 -8.57 -8.12 25.25
N LEU A 9 -9.51 -7.48 24.56
CA LEU A 9 -9.23 -6.33 23.70
C LEU A 9 -8.79 -5.10 24.51
N TYR A 10 -9.40 -4.90 25.68
CA TYR A 10 -9.12 -3.79 26.60
C TYR A 10 -7.79 -3.89 27.37
N GLN A 11 -7.07 -5.02 27.28
CA GLN A 11 -5.78 -5.14 27.95
C GLN A 11 -4.82 -4.01 27.53
N PRO A 12 -3.94 -3.51 28.41
CA PRO A 12 -2.97 -2.50 28.00
C PRO A 12 -1.96 -3.08 27.00
N PHE A 13 -1.40 -2.22 26.15
CA PHE A 13 -0.25 -2.50 25.30
C PHE A 13 1.03 -1.91 25.90
N GLU A 14 2.17 -2.49 25.54
CA GLU A 14 3.46 -1.85 25.74
C GLU A 14 3.57 -0.64 24.80
N LEU A 15 3.72 0.55 25.37
CA LEU A 15 3.74 1.79 24.61
C LEU A 15 5.16 2.07 24.11
N ARG A 16 5.28 2.33 22.80
CA ARG A 16 6.52 2.85 22.24
C ARG A 16 6.49 4.37 22.22
N GLU A 17 7.66 4.98 22.35
CA GLU A 17 7.82 6.43 22.34
C GLU A 17 8.49 6.88 21.04
N ARG A 18 8.00 7.99 20.48
CA ARG A 18 8.66 8.67 19.36
C ARG A 18 8.84 10.15 19.67
N ARG A 19 9.98 10.68 19.28
CA ARG A 19 10.24 12.13 19.35
C ARG A 19 9.48 12.82 18.22
N GLY A 20 8.62 13.75 18.60
CA GLY A 20 7.92 14.63 17.67
C GLY A 20 8.59 15.99 17.54
N VAL A 21 7.94 16.86 16.78
CA VAL A 21 8.38 18.25 16.56
C VAL A 21 8.30 19.03 17.89
N GLY A 22 9.31 19.85 18.17
CA GLY A 22 9.33 20.73 19.35
C GLY A 22 9.65 20.02 20.67
N ASN A 23 10.53 19.01 20.66
CA ASN A 23 10.94 18.25 21.86
C ASN A 23 9.81 17.54 22.62
N LYS A 24 8.65 17.36 21.96
CA LYS A 24 7.54 16.57 22.52
C LYS A 24 7.76 15.08 22.23
N THR A 25 7.41 14.23 23.17
CA THR A 25 7.42 12.78 23.00
C THR A 25 5.99 12.28 22.89
N PHE A 26 5.72 11.46 21.89
CA PHE A 26 4.40 10.85 21.67
C PHE A 26 4.49 9.36 21.95
N LYS A 27 3.62 8.88 22.83
CA LYS A 27 3.41 7.44 23.03
C LYS A 27 2.49 6.91 21.94
N TYR A 28 2.80 5.73 21.43
CA TYR A 28 1.99 5.07 20.42
C TYR A 28 2.06 3.55 20.58
N VAL A 29 1.04 2.88 20.04
CA VAL A 29 1.04 1.43 19.88
C VAL A 29 1.34 1.12 18.42
N PRO A 30 2.39 0.31 18.14
CA PRO A 30 2.67 -0.21 16.81
C PRO A 30 1.47 -0.93 16.19
N SER A 31 1.28 -0.78 14.88
CA SER A 31 0.19 -1.46 14.18
C SER A 31 0.33 -2.98 14.20
N GLU A 32 1.57 -3.49 14.26
CA GLU A 32 1.86 -4.92 14.41
C GLU A 32 1.25 -5.51 15.69
N ASP A 33 1.34 -4.80 16.82
CA ASP A 33 0.80 -5.26 18.11
C ASP A 33 -0.72 -5.31 18.09
N ILE A 34 -1.36 -4.36 17.41
CA ILE A 34 -2.82 -4.34 17.21
C ILE A 34 -3.26 -5.55 16.38
N VAL A 35 -2.59 -5.80 15.25
CA VAL A 35 -2.88 -6.93 14.37
C VAL A 35 -2.66 -8.26 15.10
N ASP A 36 -1.56 -8.40 15.85
CA ASP A 36 -1.27 -9.58 16.65
C ASP A 36 -2.34 -9.81 17.72
N ARG A 37 -2.81 -8.76 18.40
CA ARG A 37 -3.93 -8.88 19.35
C ARG A 37 -5.21 -9.33 18.67
N MET A 38 -5.57 -8.73 17.53
CA MET A 38 -6.77 -9.14 16.78
C MET A 38 -6.67 -10.62 16.36
N ASN A 39 -5.51 -11.05 15.87
CA ASN A 39 -5.24 -12.45 15.53
C ASN A 39 -5.38 -13.38 16.73
N LYS A 40 -4.86 -13.00 17.90
CA LYS A 40 -4.94 -13.80 19.13
C LYS A 40 -6.36 -13.88 19.70
N VAL A 41 -7.09 -12.76 19.69
CA VAL A 41 -8.44 -12.69 20.27
C VAL A 41 -9.46 -13.40 19.39
N PHE A 42 -9.38 -13.18 18.07
CA PHE A 42 -10.34 -13.73 17.11
C PHE A 42 -9.85 -14.98 16.39
N GLN A 43 -8.65 -15.47 16.71
CA GLN A 43 -8.05 -16.67 16.09
C GLN A 43 -8.00 -16.60 14.55
N GLY A 44 -7.78 -15.40 14.01
CA GLY A 44 -7.79 -15.15 12.57
C GLY A 44 -9.19 -14.99 11.95
N SER A 45 -10.28 -15.10 12.71
CA SER A 45 -11.66 -14.91 12.24
C SER A 45 -12.07 -13.44 12.13
N TRP A 46 -11.23 -12.64 11.48
CA TRP A 46 -11.48 -11.25 11.19
C TRP A 46 -10.86 -10.86 9.85
N SER A 47 -11.39 -9.84 9.20
CA SER A 47 -10.90 -9.37 7.92
C SER A 47 -11.01 -7.85 7.82
N THR A 48 -10.35 -7.29 6.82
CA THR A 48 -10.40 -5.86 6.53
C THR A 48 -10.73 -5.63 5.07
N GLU A 49 -11.49 -4.58 4.81
CA GLU A 49 -11.90 -4.18 3.46
C GLU A 49 -11.68 -2.68 3.31
N VAL A 50 -10.93 -2.28 2.30
CA VAL A 50 -10.77 -0.87 1.94
C VAL A 50 -12.05 -0.42 1.23
N ARG A 51 -12.79 0.50 1.84
CA ARG A 51 -14.07 1.00 1.31
C ARG A 51 -13.89 2.18 0.37
N THR A 52 -13.12 3.18 0.80
CA THR A 52 -12.83 4.36 -0.01
C THR A 52 -11.37 4.76 0.14
N VAL A 53 -10.81 5.27 -0.95
CA VAL A 53 -9.48 5.89 -0.96
C VAL A 53 -9.56 7.14 -1.80
N ASP A 54 -9.33 8.28 -1.16
CA ASP A 54 -9.37 9.58 -1.79
C ASP A 54 -8.06 10.31 -1.55
N VAL A 55 -7.54 10.98 -2.58
CA VAL A 55 -6.42 11.89 -2.44
C VAL A 55 -6.96 13.31 -2.51
N ILE A 56 -6.99 13.98 -1.36
CA ILE A 56 -7.49 15.35 -1.22
C ILE A 56 -6.27 16.22 -0.94
N GLU A 57 -5.97 17.11 -1.88
CA GLU A 57 -4.77 17.95 -1.85
C GLU A 57 -3.49 17.09 -1.70
N ASP A 58 -2.79 17.23 -0.57
CA ASP A 58 -1.59 16.49 -0.21
C ASP A 58 -1.86 15.46 0.89
N GLN A 59 -3.09 14.95 1.01
CA GLN A 59 -3.44 13.92 1.98
C GLN A 59 -4.12 12.74 1.30
N VAL A 60 -3.70 11.54 1.69
CA VAL A 60 -4.41 10.29 1.40
C VAL A 60 -5.42 10.09 2.52
N LEU A 61 -6.70 10.16 2.20
CA LEU A 61 -7.82 9.83 3.06
C LEU A 61 -8.28 8.40 2.75
N MET A 62 -8.47 7.59 3.78
CA MET A 62 -8.86 6.20 3.63
C MET A 62 -9.96 5.82 4.62
N CYS A 63 -10.95 5.08 4.13
CA CYS A 63 -11.95 4.38 4.93
C CYS A 63 -11.71 2.88 4.84
N VAL A 64 -11.53 2.23 5.99
CA VAL A 64 -11.38 0.78 6.09
C VAL A 64 -12.47 0.23 6.98
N ARG A 65 -13.17 -0.79 6.50
CA ARG A 65 -14.07 -1.59 7.30
C ARG A 65 -13.31 -2.77 7.89
N VAL A 66 -13.48 -3.00 9.19
CA VAL A 66 -13.00 -4.21 9.85
C VAL A 66 -14.21 -5.08 10.15
N TYR A 67 -14.14 -6.35 9.75
CA TYR A 67 -15.16 -7.37 10.02
C TYR A 67 -14.62 -8.39 11.00
N ILE A 68 -15.49 -8.83 11.90
CA ILE A 68 -15.22 -9.92 12.83
C ILE A 68 -16.36 -10.93 12.71
N ASN A 69 -15.99 -12.20 12.65
CA ASN A 69 -16.93 -13.30 12.76
C ASN A 69 -16.65 -14.09 14.05
N ASP A 70 -17.58 -14.03 15.00
CA ASP A 70 -17.50 -14.74 16.29
C ASP A 70 -18.25 -16.08 16.27
N GLY A 71 -18.47 -16.65 15.06
CA GLY A 71 -19.23 -17.88 14.81
C GLY A 71 -20.75 -17.78 15.03
N SER A 72 -21.18 -16.86 15.89
CA SER A 72 -22.60 -16.63 16.23
C SER A 72 -23.17 -15.37 15.60
N ARG A 73 -22.34 -14.34 15.40
CA ARG A 73 -22.73 -13.02 14.90
C ARG A 73 -21.55 -12.37 14.17
N GLU A 74 -21.90 -11.54 13.20
CA GLU A 74 -20.95 -10.70 12.48
C GLU A 74 -20.96 -9.30 13.10
N TYR A 75 -19.77 -8.73 13.27
CA TYR A 75 -19.57 -7.37 13.75
C TYR A 75 -18.70 -6.61 12.76
N TRP A 76 -19.01 -5.34 12.54
CA TRP A 76 -18.21 -4.52 11.65
C TRP A 76 -18.19 -3.06 12.12
N HIS A 77 -17.05 -2.43 11.94
CA HIS A 77 -16.87 -1.00 12.15
C HIS A 77 -16.01 -0.39 11.05
N ASP A 78 -16.39 0.83 10.69
CA ASP A 78 -15.65 1.65 9.74
C ASP A 78 -14.70 2.55 10.50
N GLY A 79 -13.45 2.60 10.03
CA GLY A 79 -12.41 3.48 10.52
C GLY A 79 -11.94 4.41 9.43
N TYR A 80 -11.80 5.68 9.77
CA TYR A 80 -11.32 6.73 8.87
C TYR A 80 -9.95 7.20 9.35
N ALA A 81 -9.04 7.43 8.42
CA ALA A 81 -7.78 8.08 8.72
C ALA A 81 -7.20 8.77 7.49
N SER A 82 -6.36 9.78 7.74
CA SER A 82 -5.54 10.42 6.73
C SER A 82 -4.05 10.33 7.02
N HIS A 83 -3.26 10.44 5.96
CA HIS A 83 -1.81 10.59 6.02
C HIS A 83 -1.31 11.56 4.94
N PRO A 84 -0.42 12.52 5.26
CA PRO A 84 0.12 13.44 4.27
C PRO A 84 1.00 12.71 3.24
N LEU A 85 0.99 13.19 2.00
CA LEU A 85 1.91 12.78 0.95
C LEU A 85 3.27 13.44 1.19
N ALA A 86 4.31 12.62 1.30
CA ALA A 86 5.66 13.13 1.44
C ALA A 86 6.11 13.79 0.13
N ARG A 87 6.52 15.06 0.18
CA ARG A 87 7.05 15.83 -0.97
C ARG A 87 8.43 16.38 -0.66
N TYR A 88 9.23 16.55 -1.69
CA TYR A 88 10.49 17.27 -1.57
C TYR A 88 10.20 18.73 -1.23
N THR A 89 10.77 19.20 -0.11
CA THR A 89 10.61 20.57 0.39
C THR A 89 11.64 21.55 -0.17
N SER A 90 12.67 21.05 -0.84
CA SER A 90 13.76 21.86 -1.38
C SER A 90 14.44 21.19 -2.58
N GLY A 91 15.23 21.96 -3.31
CA GLY A 91 16.02 21.48 -4.45
C GLY A 91 15.26 21.43 -5.78
N PRO A 92 15.87 20.85 -6.84
CA PRO A 92 15.31 20.83 -8.19
C PRO A 92 14.04 19.97 -8.34
N ASN A 93 13.76 19.11 -7.35
CA ASN A 93 12.57 18.28 -7.29
C ASN A 93 11.50 18.84 -6.34
N ASN A 94 11.63 20.09 -5.88
CA ASN A 94 10.66 20.72 -4.98
C ASN A 94 9.21 20.52 -5.48
N GLY A 95 8.35 20.07 -4.57
CA GLY A 95 6.94 19.79 -4.86
C GLY A 95 6.69 18.42 -5.51
N LYS A 96 7.70 17.66 -5.93
CA LYS A 96 7.48 16.27 -6.39
C LYS A 96 7.23 15.34 -5.22
N ILE A 97 6.35 14.35 -5.45
CA ILE A 97 6.02 13.33 -4.46
C ILE A 97 7.21 12.39 -4.31
N ILE A 98 7.57 12.11 -3.06
CA ILE A 98 8.68 11.22 -2.67
C ILE A 98 8.19 9.78 -2.64
N ASP A 99 7.15 9.52 -1.85
CA ASP A 99 6.67 8.16 -1.59
C ASP A 99 5.17 8.16 -1.32
N VAL A 100 4.42 7.72 -2.33
CA VAL A 100 2.97 7.51 -2.24
C VAL A 100 2.67 6.25 -1.43
N GLY A 101 3.46 5.19 -1.60
CA GLY A 101 3.19 3.88 -1.02
C GLY A 101 3.22 3.91 0.51
N ASN A 102 4.18 4.61 1.10
CA ASN A 102 4.25 4.77 2.55
C ASN A 102 3.07 5.57 3.12
N SER A 103 2.59 6.59 2.39
CA SER A 103 1.41 7.37 2.80
C SER A 103 0.14 6.51 2.78
N TYR A 104 -0.06 5.69 1.75
CA TYR A 104 -1.20 4.76 1.69
C TYR A 104 -1.15 3.71 2.80
N LYS A 105 0.01 3.07 3.02
CA LYS A 105 0.20 2.08 4.10
C LYS A 105 -0.06 2.69 5.48
N SER A 106 0.42 3.92 5.69
CA SER A 106 0.22 4.65 6.95
C SER A 106 -1.24 5.06 7.16
N ALA A 107 -1.92 5.54 6.12
CA ALA A 107 -3.35 5.85 6.18
C ALA A 107 -4.18 4.60 6.51
N MET A 108 -3.91 3.48 5.81
CA MET A 108 -4.58 2.21 6.05
C MET A 108 -4.40 1.71 7.48
N SER A 109 -3.16 1.71 7.98
CA SER A 109 -2.84 1.24 9.34
C SER A 109 -3.55 2.07 10.41
N LYS A 110 -3.64 3.39 10.20
CA LYS A 110 -4.38 4.29 11.11
C LYS A 110 -5.89 4.05 11.02
N ALA A 111 -6.44 3.85 9.83
CA ALA A 111 -7.87 3.57 9.64
C ALA A 111 -8.28 2.26 10.33
N ILE A 112 -7.47 1.21 10.20
CA ILE A 112 -7.67 -0.06 10.92
C ILE A 112 -7.67 0.19 12.43
N LYS A 113 -6.66 0.91 12.96
CA LYS A 113 -6.60 1.26 14.39
C LYS A 113 -7.88 1.98 14.85
N THR A 114 -8.36 2.95 14.09
CA THR A 114 -9.61 3.70 14.39
C THR A 114 -10.86 2.81 14.36
N ALA A 115 -10.91 1.81 13.48
CA ALA A 115 -12.03 0.88 13.42
C ALA A 115 -12.05 -0.03 14.65
N VAL A 116 -10.89 -0.63 15.01
CA VAL A 116 -10.80 -1.58 16.13
C VAL A 116 -10.87 -0.91 17.50
N SER A 117 -10.52 0.37 17.62
CA SER A 117 -10.63 1.11 18.89
C SER A 117 -12.08 1.22 19.37
N LYS A 118 -13.06 1.19 18.45
CA LYS A 118 -14.49 1.15 18.78
C LYS A 118 -14.91 -0.12 19.54
N TRP A 119 -14.13 -1.20 19.47
CA TRP A 119 -14.29 -2.40 20.29
C TRP A 119 -13.43 -2.40 21.57
N GLY A 120 -12.73 -1.30 21.86
CA GLY A 120 -11.91 -1.12 23.07
C GLY A 120 -10.40 -1.28 22.86
N VAL A 121 -9.95 -1.66 21.67
CA VAL A 121 -8.52 -1.88 21.41
C VAL A 121 -7.75 -0.56 21.49
N ALA A 122 -6.84 -0.46 22.46
CA ALA A 122 -6.02 0.73 22.69
C ALA A 122 -6.82 2.03 22.90
N LEU A 123 -8.07 1.93 23.36
CA LEU A 123 -8.99 3.07 23.51
C LEU A 123 -8.43 4.13 24.49
N TYR A 124 -7.73 3.69 25.54
CA TYR A 124 -7.09 4.57 26.53
C TYR A 124 -6.06 5.55 25.94
N LEU A 125 -5.50 5.27 24.76
CA LEU A 125 -4.58 6.20 24.09
C LEU A 125 -5.29 7.44 23.57
N GLU A 126 -6.56 7.32 23.18
CA GLU A 126 -7.33 8.43 22.65
C GLU A 126 -7.71 9.43 23.77
N GLU A 127 -7.79 8.95 25.01
CA GLU A 127 -8.00 9.76 26.20
C GLU A 127 -6.75 10.59 26.54
N ASP A 128 -5.57 9.96 26.52
CA ASP A 128 -4.30 10.62 26.83
C ASP A 128 -3.81 11.55 25.71
N THR A 129 -4.15 11.29 24.45
CA THR A 129 -3.68 12.10 23.30
C THR A 129 -4.22 13.54 23.32
N ASN A 130 -5.33 13.79 24.04
CA ASN A 130 -5.86 15.14 24.25
C ASN A 130 -5.12 15.97 25.31
N GLN A 131 -4.14 15.41 26.01
CA GLN A 131 -3.29 16.16 26.94
C GLN A 131 -1.82 16.15 26.49
N PRO A 132 -1.26 17.28 26.02
CA PRO A 132 0.19 17.38 25.94
C PRO A 132 0.73 17.27 27.37
N LEU A 133 1.55 16.25 27.64
CA LEU A 133 2.30 16.15 28.89
C LEU A 133 3.15 17.40 29.05
N SER A 134 2.64 18.36 29.82
CA SER A 134 3.34 19.57 30.18
C SER A 134 4.55 19.14 30.99
N MET A 135 5.74 19.46 30.49
CA MET A 135 6.97 19.23 31.26
C MET A 135 6.85 20.00 32.57
N ASN A 136 7.04 19.27 33.66
CA ASN A 136 7.15 19.79 35.01
C ASN A 136 8.34 20.76 35.05
N VAL A 137 8.10 22.06 34.83
CA VAL A 137 9.08 23.11 35.12
C VAL A 137 9.04 23.32 36.64
N PRO A 138 10.19 23.24 37.36
CA PRO A 138 10.20 23.48 38.79
C PRO A 138 9.64 24.87 39.09
N LEU A 139 8.74 24.91 40.06
CA LEU A 139 8.02 26.08 40.56
C LEU A 139 9.00 27.21 40.93
N ALA A 140 9.26 28.12 39.99
CA ALA A 140 9.86 29.41 40.30
C ALA A 140 8.74 30.34 40.79
N THR A 141 8.93 30.85 42.00
CA THR A 141 8.07 31.74 42.77
C THR A 141 7.56 32.94 41.94
N PRO A 142 6.27 33.33 42.05
CA PRO A 142 5.75 34.48 41.31
C PRO A 142 6.25 35.79 41.93
N VAL A 143 7.05 36.54 41.19
CA VAL A 143 7.28 37.97 41.44
C VAL A 143 6.07 38.72 40.87
N VAL A 144 5.32 39.35 41.77
CA VAL A 144 4.22 40.28 41.46
C VAL A 144 4.80 41.51 40.74
N GLN A 145 4.30 41.82 39.55
CA GLN A 145 4.42 43.16 38.97
C GLN A 145 3.01 43.74 38.73
N PRO A 146 2.76 45.01 39.11
CA PRO A 146 1.47 45.63 38.97
C PRO A 146 1.20 46.11 37.55
N VAL A 147 -0.08 46.00 37.19
CA VAL A 147 -0.74 46.49 35.98
C VAL A 147 -0.73 48.02 35.91
N ASP A 148 -0.33 48.57 34.77
CA ASP A 148 -0.76 49.89 34.31
C ASP A 148 -1.38 49.75 32.91
N ASN A 149 -2.70 49.93 32.86
CA ASN A 149 -3.48 50.15 31.65
C ASN A 149 -3.53 51.66 31.39
N THR A 150 -3.19 52.14 30.19
CA THR A 150 -3.80 53.32 29.55
C THR A 150 -3.33 53.48 28.08
N SER A 151 -4.32 53.66 27.19
CA SER A 151 -4.30 54.27 25.85
C SER A 151 -3.85 53.49 24.60
N ALA A 152 -4.83 53.31 23.69
CA ALA A 152 -4.67 53.17 22.24
C ALA A 152 -4.65 54.59 21.58
N PRO A 153 -4.64 54.74 20.24
CA PRO A 153 -4.08 53.95 19.13
C PRO A 153 -3.09 54.79 18.29
N ASP A 154 -2.25 54.17 17.45
CA ASP A 154 -1.80 54.85 16.22
C ASP A 154 -1.36 53.85 15.14
N VAL A 155 -1.91 54.04 13.94
CA VAL A 155 -1.55 53.36 12.69
C VAL A 155 -0.42 54.16 12.05
N PRO A 156 0.61 53.53 11.47
CA PRO A 156 0.94 53.95 10.11
C PRO A 156 1.43 52.84 9.17
N VAL A 157 0.77 52.79 8.01
CA VAL A 157 1.35 52.95 6.65
C VAL A 157 2.49 52.02 6.20
N VAL A 158 2.14 51.23 5.18
CA VAL A 158 3.01 50.50 4.23
C VAL A 158 3.90 51.45 3.41
N PRO A 159 5.12 51.04 3.02
CA PRO A 159 5.39 51.09 1.58
C PRO A 159 6.04 49.82 1.00
N ASN A 160 5.53 49.52 -0.19
CA ASN A 160 5.89 48.53 -1.16
C ASN A 160 7.20 48.91 -1.87
N GLN A 161 8.16 47.99 -2.08
CA GLN A 161 9.18 48.13 -3.13
C GLN A 161 9.54 46.78 -3.77
N ASN A 162 9.07 46.63 -5.02
CA ASN A 162 9.66 45.78 -6.05
C ASN A 162 11.11 46.21 -6.31
N THR A 163 12.04 45.26 -6.46
CA THR A 163 13.09 45.38 -7.49
C THR A 163 13.45 44.02 -8.07
N VAL A 164 13.35 43.98 -9.39
CA VAL A 164 13.76 42.94 -10.33
C VAL A 164 15.29 42.90 -10.40
N SER A 165 15.89 41.72 -10.52
CA SER A 165 17.23 41.53 -11.10
C SER A 165 17.43 40.09 -11.58
N THR A 166 17.28 39.87 -12.88
CA THR A 166 17.88 38.74 -13.62
C THR A 166 19.36 39.01 -13.90
N PRO A 167 20.18 37.97 -14.05
CA PRO A 167 21.05 37.94 -15.21
C PRO A 167 20.96 36.64 -16.01
N ASN A 168 20.90 36.87 -17.32
CA ASN A 168 20.99 35.97 -18.44
C ASN A 168 22.48 35.65 -18.71
N VAL A 169 22.90 34.38 -18.80
CA VAL A 169 24.16 34.00 -19.47
C VAL A 169 24.01 32.66 -20.18
N SER A 170 24.35 32.72 -21.47
CA SER A 170 24.35 31.73 -22.53
C SER A 170 25.28 30.52 -22.32
N GLY A 171 24.92 29.36 -22.91
CA GLY A 171 25.90 28.33 -23.34
C GLY A 171 26.74 28.80 -24.54
N PRO A 172 27.62 27.99 -25.20
CA PRO A 172 27.45 26.55 -25.53
C PRO A 172 28.82 25.77 -25.54
N PRO A 173 29.16 24.79 -26.43
CA PRO A 173 28.67 23.40 -26.58
C PRO A 173 29.78 22.30 -26.71
N ILE A 174 29.35 21.03 -26.89
CA ILE A 174 30.00 19.85 -27.58
C ILE A 174 31.18 19.11 -26.89
N GLU A 175 31.03 17.77 -26.74
CA GLU A 175 31.90 16.69 -27.27
C GLU A 175 31.80 15.38 -26.45
N GLY A 176 31.25 14.31 -27.05
CA GLY A 176 31.67 12.92 -26.75
C GLY A 176 32.87 12.55 -27.65
N PRO A 177 33.36 11.29 -27.78
CA PRO A 177 32.98 9.97 -27.21
C PRO A 177 34.26 9.30 -26.55
N PRO A 178 34.57 7.98 -26.50
CA PRO A 178 33.83 6.75 -26.83
C PRO A 178 33.89 5.58 -25.81
N VAL A 179 33.11 4.57 -26.19
CA VAL A 179 33.03 3.16 -25.79
C VAL A 179 34.40 2.48 -25.54
N ASN A 180 34.49 1.70 -24.47
CA ASN A 180 35.42 0.56 -24.40
C ASN A 180 34.90 -0.53 -23.44
N SER A 181 34.53 -1.68 -24.01
CA SER A 181 34.23 -2.92 -23.30
C SER A 181 35.50 -3.77 -23.18
N PRO A 182 35.80 -4.39 -22.03
CA PRO A 182 36.83 -5.42 -21.97
C PRO A 182 36.27 -6.84 -22.22
N PRO A 183 37.15 -7.78 -22.63
CA PRO A 183 36.78 -9.03 -23.28
C PRO A 183 36.37 -10.16 -22.33
N VAL A 184 35.55 -11.05 -22.91
CA VAL A 184 35.17 -12.39 -22.43
C VAL A 184 36.42 -13.23 -22.16
N ASN A 185 36.58 -13.71 -20.93
CA ASN A 185 37.61 -14.66 -20.55
C ASN A 185 36.99 -16.07 -20.51
N THR A 186 37.42 -16.93 -21.44
CA THR A 186 37.06 -18.34 -21.52
C THR A 186 38.11 -19.17 -20.80
N GLY A 187 37.78 -19.63 -19.59
CA GLY A 187 38.58 -20.59 -18.83
C GLY A 187 38.19 -22.05 -19.17
N PRO A 188 39.15 -23.00 -19.22
CA PRO A 188 38.91 -24.42 -19.49
C PRO A 188 38.34 -25.18 -18.26
N PRO A 189 37.80 -26.40 -18.45
CA PRO A 189 36.98 -27.08 -17.46
C PRO A 189 37.77 -27.60 -16.26
N VAL A 190 37.19 -27.44 -15.07
CA VAL A 190 37.68 -27.98 -13.80
C VAL A 190 37.42 -29.48 -13.75
N ILE A 191 38.49 -30.24 -13.52
CA ILE A 191 38.49 -31.67 -13.24
C ILE A 191 38.00 -31.89 -11.80
N ASN A 192 36.93 -32.67 -11.64
CA ASN A 192 36.44 -33.14 -10.34
C ASN A 192 37.46 -34.08 -9.69
N GLN A 193 37.99 -33.71 -8.52
CA GLN A 193 38.58 -34.64 -7.56
C GLN A 193 37.60 -34.86 -6.40
N PRO A 194 37.47 -36.10 -5.87
CA PRO A 194 36.63 -36.37 -4.70
C PRO A 194 37.27 -35.81 -3.41
N PRO A 195 36.45 -35.37 -2.43
CA PRO A 195 36.95 -34.74 -1.21
C PRO A 195 37.58 -35.77 -0.25
N VAL A 196 38.77 -35.42 0.24
CA VAL A 196 39.43 -36.05 1.38
C VAL A 196 38.83 -35.43 2.65
N ASN A 197 38.27 -36.26 3.52
CA ASN A 197 37.68 -35.83 4.80
C ASN A 197 38.79 -35.47 5.80
N ASP A 198 38.80 -34.21 6.24
CA ASP A 198 39.66 -33.69 7.31
C ASP A 198 38.84 -33.51 8.61
N PRO A 199 39.09 -34.29 9.66
CA PRO A 199 38.34 -34.24 10.91
C PRO A 199 38.89 -33.14 11.83
N GLY A 200 38.51 -31.88 11.58
CA GLY A 200 38.96 -30.78 12.45
C GLY A 200 38.27 -29.43 12.34
N LYS A 201 37.26 -29.23 11.48
CA LYS A 201 36.68 -27.90 11.23
C LYS A 201 35.22 -27.79 11.69
N PRO A 202 34.82 -26.71 12.40
CA PRO A 202 33.45 -26.53 12.88
C PRO A 202 32.45 -26.38 11.72
N SER A 203 31.33 -27.09 11.87
CA SER A 203 30.24 -27.26 10.91
C SER A 203 29.67 -25.93 10.43
N GLN A 204 29.79 -25.65 9.13
CA GLN A 204 29.02 -24.59 8.48
C GLN A 204 27.62 -25.13 8.15
N PHE A 205 26.59 -24.42 8.63
CA PHE A 205 25.19 -24.67 8.29
C PHE A 205 25.02 -24.61 6.76
N GLN A 206 24.77 -25.75 6.13
CA GLN A 206 24.21 -25.80 4.78
C GLN A 206 22.69 -25.76 4.88
N PRO A 207 21.99 -24.89 4.12
CA PRO A 207 20.54 -24.96 4.02
C PRO A 207 20.12 -26.29 3.40
N PRO A 208 18.93 -26.82 3.75
CA PRO A 208 18.47 -28.11 3.25
C PRO A 208 18.40 -28.11 1.73
N VAL A 209 19.13 -29.05 1.12
CA VAL A 209 18.97 -29.41 -0.29
C VAL A 209 17.66 -30.18 -0.41
N PHE A 210 16.64 -29.55 -0.99
CA PHE A 210 15.42 -30.25 -1.39
C PHE A 210 15.73 -31.09 -2.62
N THR A 211 15.86 -32.40 -2.42
CA THR A 211 15.82 -33.38 -3.51
C THR A 211 14.43 -33.32 -4.13
N VAL A 212 14.32 -32.80 -5.35
CA VAL A 212 13.11 -32.94 -6.15
C VAL A 212 13.07 -34.38 -6.64
N GLU A 213 12.42 -35.24 -5.86
CA GLU A 213 12.08 -36.58 -6.29
C GLU A 213 11.04 -36.44 -7.40
N ASN A 214 11.45 -36.78 -8.62
CA ASN A 214 10.64 -36.72 -9.82
C ASN A 214 9.60 -37.85 -9.76
N THR A 215 8.57 -37.65 -8.94
CA THR A 215 7.40 -38.52 -8.91
C THR A 215 6.52 -38.10 -10.08
N GLU A 216 6.44 -38.95 -11.11
CA GLU A 216 5.41 -38.85 -12.13
C GLU A 216 4.04 -38.96 -11.44
N VAL A 217 3.42 -37.81 -11.21
CA VAL A 217 2.05 -37.73 -10.74
C VAL A 217 1.16 -38.15 -11.92
N PRO A 218 0.28 -39.15 -11.76
CA PRO A 218 -0.68 -39.49 -12.80
C PRO A 218 -1.55 -38.26 -13.09
N VAL A 219 -1.66 -37.91 -14.38
CA VAL A 219 -2.55 -36.86 -14.89
C VAL A 219 -3.99 -37.23 -14.51
N SER A 220 -4.44 -36.77 -13.35
CA SER A 220 -5.83 -36.78 -12.96
C SER A 220 -6.57 -35.80 -13.87
N LYS A 221 -7.58 -36.32 -14.58
CA LYS A 221 -8.56 -35.56 -15.35
C LYS A 221 -8.87 -34.22 -14.68
N ALA A 222 -8.78 -33.15 -15.45
CA ALA A 222 -9.26 -31.83 -15.07
C ALA A 222 -10.66 -31.97 -14.46
N GLU A 223 -10.78 -31.60 -13.18
CA GLU A 223 -12.07 -31.42 -12.54
C GLU A 223 -12.81 -30.34 -13.33
N THR A 224 -13.92 -30.77 -13.92
CA THR A 224 -14.87 -29.89 -14.58
C THR A 224 -15.49 -29.07 -13.45
N PHE A 225 -15.16 -27.77 -13.40
CA PHE A 225 -15.88 -26.85 -12.54
C PHE A 225 -17.34 -26.85 -13.00
N ASP A 226 -18.22 -27.39 -12.17
CA ASP A 226 -19.67 -27.32 -12.38
C ASP A 226 -20.08 -25.85 -12.30
N ILE A 227 -20.30 -25.28 -13.48
CA ILE A 227 -20.93 -23.97 -13.65
C ILE A 227 -22.38 -24.13 -13.18
N PRO A 228 -22.88 -23.31 -12.23
CA PRO A 228 -24.28 -23.39 -11.84
C PRO A 228 -25.18 -23.16 -13.06
N ASP A 229 -26.08 -24.11 -13.28
CA ASP A 229 -27.15 -24.09 -14.28
C ASP A 229 -28.06 -22.88 -14.04
N SER A 230 -27.72 -21.75 -14.67
CA SER A 230 -28.55 -20.55 -14.73
C SER A 230 -29.54 -20.72 -15.88
N GLY A 231 -30.74 -21.14 -15.51
CA GLY A 231 -31.86 -21.34 -16.41
C GLY A 231 -32.14 -20.13 -17.33
N ASN A 232 -32.20 -20.46 -18.62
CA ASN A 232 -33.17 -20.00 -19.60
C ASN A 232 -33.30 -18.47 -19.84
N GLY A 233 -32.51 -18.00 -20.81
CA GLY A 233 -32.98 -17.09 -21.85
C GLY A 233 -33.11 -15.61 -21.49
N ASN A 234 -32.03 -14.85 -21.69
CA ASN A 234 -31.97 -13.68 -22.59
C ASN A 234 -30.67 -12.91 -22.35
N SER A 235 -29.84 -12.86 -23.40
CA SER A 235 -28.57 -12.11 -23.53
C SER A 235 -27.56 -12.31 -22.40
N GLU A 236 -26.58 -13.19 -22.64
CA GLU A 236 -25.29 -13.23 -21.93
C GLU A 236 -24.51 -11.93 -22.17
N ASN A 237 -25.02 -10.84 -21.62
CA ASN A 237 -24.34 -9.56 -21.67
C ASN A 237 -23.10 -9.66 -20.78
N LEU A 238 -21.99 -9.12 -21.27
CA LEU A 238 -20.75 -9.00 -20.53
C LEU A 238 -21.00 -8.44 -19.12
N THR A 239 -20.44 -9.07 -18.11
CA THR A 239 -20.45 -8.50 -16.76
C THR A 239 -19.63 -7.20 -16.75
N SER A 240 -19.99 -6.24 -15.89
CA SER A 240 -19.24 -4.98 -15.75
C SER A 240 -17.77 -5.21 -15.44
N VAL A 241 -17.45 -6.28 -14.70
CA VAL A 241 -16.07 -6.67 -14.37
C VAL A 241 -15.30 -7.07 -15.62
N GLN A 242 -15.92 -7.85 -16.52
CA GLN A 242 -15.29 -8.24 -17.80
C GLN A 242 -15.09 -7.04 -18.72
N LYS A 243 -16.02 -6.08 -18.77
CA LYS A 243 -15.86 -4.86 -19.58
C LYS A 243 -14.65 -4.06 -19.14
N VAL A 244 -14.56 -3.78 -17.83
CA VAL A 244 -13.42 -3.05 -17.25
C VAL A 244 -12.11 -3.80 -17.46
N ALA A 245 -12.10 -5.13 -17.37
CA ALA A 245 -10.91 -5.93 -17.62
C ALA A 245 -10.41 -5.79 -19.08
N ILE A 246 -11.32 -5.86 -20.06
CA ILE A 246 -10.97 -5.72 -21.49
C ILE A 246 -10.53 -4.29 -21.81
N GLU A 247 -11.22 -3.27 -21.28
CA GLU A 247 -10.83 -1.87 -21.44
C GLU A 247 -9.43 -1.59 -20.86
N THR A 248 -9.15 -2.15 -19.69
CA THR A 248 -7.84 -2.04 -19.05
C THR A 248 -6.76 -2.72 -19.91
N LEU A 249 -7.04 -3.89 -20.48
CA LEU A 249 -6.10 -4.59 -21.37
C LEU A 249 -5.79 -3.77 -22.64
N MET A 250 -6.81 -3.18 -23.27
CA MET A 250 -6.64 -2.30 -24.43
C MET A 250 -5.78 -1.08 -24.07
N SER A 251 -6.10 -0.41 -22.96
CA SER A 251 -5.38 0.79 -22.51
C SER A 251 -3.91 0.50 -22.18
N MET A 252 -3.62 -0.63 -21.54
CA MET A 252 -2.26 -0.97 -21.13
C MET A 252 -1.34 -1.32 -22.28
N ASN A 253 -1.87 -1.95 -23.34
CA ASN A 253 -1.08 -2.38 -24.49
C ASN A 253 -1.17 -1.40 -25.67
N ASN A 254 -1.88 -0.28 -25.50
CA ASN A 254 -2.15 0.69 -26.57
C ASN A 254 -2.74 0.02 -27.83
N LEU A 255 -3.63 -0.96 -27.63
CA LEU A 255 -4.30 -1.72 -28.68
C LEU A 255 -5.72 -1.18 -28.87
N THR A 256 -6.21 -1.18 -30.10
CA THR A 256 -7.63 -0.94 -30.37
C THR A 256 -8.46 -2.18 -30.06
N PHE A 257 -9.76 -2.01 -29.84
CA PHE A 257 -10.68 -3.13 -29.60
C PHE A 257 -10.65 -4.14 -30.76
N GLU A 258 -10.55 -3.66 -31.99
CA GLU A 258 -10.45 -4.50 -33.19
C GLU A 258 -9.15 -5.33 -33.20
N ASP A 259 -8.01 -4.72 -32.86
CA ASP A 259 -6.73 -5.44 -32.77
C ASP A 259 -6.78 -6.57 -31.75
N VAL A 260 -7.37 -6.30 -30.57
CA VAL A 260 -7.51 -7.30 -29.51
C VAL A 260 -8.40 -8.45 -29.94
N LEU A 261 -9.53 -8.17 -30.61
CA LEU A 261 -10.42 -9.19 -31.12
C LEU A 261 -9.76 -10.08 -32.17
N GLN A 262 -9.08 -9.47 -33.16
CA GLN A 262 -8.41 -10.21 -34.22
C GLN A 262 -7.31 -11.13 -33.67
N GLN A 263 -6.52 -10.63 -32.73
CA GLN A 263 -5.42 -11.38 -32.13
C GLN A 263 -5.90 -12.47 -31.17
N ALA A 264 -6.94 -12.20 -30.37
CA ALA A 264 -7.42 -13.15 -29.36
C ALA A 264 -8.28 -14.27 -29.96
N LEU A 265 -9.18 -13.95 -30.90
CA LEU A 265 -10.17 -14.91 -31.40
C LEU A 265 -9.70 -15.69 -32.63
N ASN A 266 -8.58 -15.29 -33.26
CA ASN A 266 -8.04 -15.93 -34.47
C ASN A 266 -9.09 -16.17 -35.57
N ARG A 267 -10.10 -15.30 -35.67
CA ARG A 267 -11.17 -15.36 -36.68
C ARG A 267 -11.40 -13.97 -37.27
N SER A 268 -11.66 -13.91 -38.57
CA SER A 268 -12.00 -12.68 -39.30
C SER A 268 -13.51 -12.44 -39.39
N ASP A 269 -14.32 -13.46 -39.12
CA ASP A 269 -15.74 -13.47 -39.45
C ASP A 269 -16.57 -13.31 -38.17
N ASN A 270 -17.68 -12.56 -38.26
CA ASN A 270 -18.61 -12.31 -37.13
C ASN A 270 -17.90 -11.77 -35.87
N LEU A 271 -16.99 -10.81 -36.06
CA LEU A 271 -16.42 -10.08 -34.94
C LEU A 271 -17.44 -9.08 -34.37
N PRO A 272 -17.58 -8.99 -33.04
CA PRO A 272 -18.46 -8.00 -32.43
C PRO A 272 -17.96 -6.59 -32.76
N ALA A 273 -18.88 -5.71 -33.18
CA ALA A 273 -18.54 -4.34 -33.55
C ALA A 273 -18.24 -3.47 -32.34
N THR A 274 -18.87 -3.78 -31.20
CA THR A 274 -18.70 -3.04 -29.95
C THR A 274 -18.45 -3.99 -28.78
N LEU A 275 -17.91 -3.44 -27.69
CA LEU A 275 -17.65 -4.20 -26.46
C LEU A 275 -18.94 -4.75 -25.83
N ASP A 276 -20.07 -4.09 -26.06
CA ASP A 276 -21.38 -4.52 -25.56
C ASP A 276 -21.91 -5.77 -26.29
N ASP A 277 -21.43 -6.01 -27.52
CA ASP A 277 -21.84 -7.15 -28.36
C ASP A 277 -20.97 -8.40 -28.15
N VAL A 278 -19.96 -8.32 -27.27
CA VAL A 278 -19.03 -9.43 -27.02
C VAL A 278 -19.77 -10.52 -26.25
N SER A 279 -19.74 -11.74 -26.77
CA SER A 279 -20.27 -12.91 -26.06
C SER A 279 -19.41 -13.22 -24.82
N TYR A 280 -20.01 -13.81 -23.79
CA TYR A 280 -19.26 -14.21 -22.60
C TYR A 280 -18.03 -15.07 -22.92
N LEU A 281 -18.18 -16.02 -23.86
CA LEU A 281 -17.11 -16.93 -24.25
C LEU A 281 -15.97 -16.20 -24.99
N ASP A 282 -16.29 -15.26 -25.87
CA ASP A 282 -15.29 -14.43 -26.54
C ASP A 282 -14.58 -13.53 -25.50
N ALA A 283 -15.30 -12.99 -24.52
CA ALA A 283 -14.75 -12.19 -23.42
C ALA A 283 -13.69 -12.94 -22.61
N VAL A 284 -13.99 -14.19 -22.24
CA VAL A 284 -13.07 -15.05 -21.51
C VAL A 284 -11.80 -15.30 -22.33
N THR A 285 -11.94 -15.55 -23.63
CA THR A 285 -10.82 -15.77 -24.55
C THR A 285 -9.93 -14.52 -24.66
N ILE A 286 -10.54 -13.34 -24.78
CA ILE A 286 -9.83 -12.05 -24.81
C ILE A 286 -9.04 -11.81 -23.51
N ILE A 287 -9.65 -12.07 -22.35
CA ILE A 287 -9.00 -11.88 -21.05
C ILE A 287 -7.82 -12.86 -20.89
N GLN A 288 -7.99 -14.12 -21.30
CA GLN A 288 -6.90 -15.10 -21.28
C GLN A 288 -5.74 -14.68 -22.19
N TYR A 289 -6.03 -14.20 -23.40
CA TYR A 289 -5.02 -13.65 -24.31
C TYR A 289 -4.25 -12.48 -23.68
N GLY A 290 -4.96 -11.53 -23.08
CA GLY A 290 -4.35 -10.38 -22.41
C GLY A 290 -3.45 -10.74 -21.22
N ASN A 291 -3.75 -11.82 -20.49
CA ASN A 291 -2.89 -12.32 -19.43
C ASN A 291 -1.58 -12.93 -19.96
N ASN A 292 -1.62 -13.56 -21.14
CA ASN A 292 -0.42 -14.15 -21.76
C ASN A 292 0.50 -13.07 -22.35
N LEU A 293 -0.05 -11.95 -22.85
CA LEU A 293 0.76 -10.81 -23.33
C LEU A 293 1.68 -10.22 -22.25
N ARG A 294 1.30 -10.29 -20.98
CA ARG A 294 2.13 -9.78 -19.88
C ARG A 294 3.34 -10.65 -19.53
N GLN A 295 3.41 -11.88 -20.05
CA GLN A 295 4.50 -12.81 -19.76
C GLN A 295 5.66 -12.73 -20.77
N ILE A 296 5.51 -11.91 -21.82
CA ILE A 296 6.52 -11.66 -22.86
C ILE A 296 7.16 -10.29 -22.59
#